data_AF-A0A084U9G6-F1
#
_entry.id   AF-A0A084U9G6-F1
#
_cell.length_a   1.000
_cell.length_b   1.000
_cell.length_c   1.000
_cell.angle_alpha   90.00
_cell.angle_beta   90.00
_cell.angle_gamma   90.00
#
_symmetry.space_group_name_H-M   'P 1'
#
loop_
_entity.id
_entity.type
_entity.pdbx_description
1 polymer ?
#
loop_
_entity_poly.entity_id
_entity_poly.type
_entity_poly.pdbx_seq_one_letter_code
_entity_poly.pdbx_strand_id
1 'polypeptide(L)'
;MPRAVKSDDASHRERQQRYRTRLAAERRPEASAIDVAVAAAVAAFASAAARDPALHPQALQWILRYARRRLVDDGYDREQVMRVLHRRMRRFG
;
A
#
# COMPACT_ATOMS: atom_id res chain seq x y z
N MET A 1 -22.15 -25.34 -10.07
CA MET A 1 -23.30 -24.65 -9.45
C MET A 1 -23.05 -23.14 -9.49
N PRO A 2 -23.90 -22.34 -10.16
CA PRO A 2 -23.77 -20.88 -10.14
C PRO A 2 -24.22 -20.38 -8.76
N ARG A 3 -23.41 -19.53 -8.10
CA ARG A 3 -23.78 -18.91 -6.82
C ARG A 3 -24.80 -17.80 -7.09
N ALA A 4 -25.95 -17.84 -6.40
CA ALA A 4 -26.94 -16.76 -6.42
C ALA A 4 -26.28 -15.45 -5.95
N VAL A 5 -26.31 -14.42 -6.81
CA VAL A 5 -25.82 -13.08 -6.49
C VAL A 5 -26.78 -12.49 -5.45
N LYS A 6 -26.29 -12.26 -4.23
CA LYS A 6 -27.10 -11.66 -3.16
C LYS A 6 -27.33 -10.19 -3.50
N SER A 7 -28.56 -9.69 -3.41
CA SER A 7 -28.87 -8.29 -3.77
C SER A 7 -28.13 -7.24 -2.91
N ASP A 8 -27.63 -7.63 -1.74
CA ASP A 8 -26.71 -6.83 -0.90
C ASP A 8 -25.39 -6.46 -1.62
N ASP A 9 -24.98 -7.23 -2.63
CA ASP A 9 -23.76 -6.98 -3.39
C ASP A 9 -23.83 -5.67 -4.20
N ALA A 10 -25.03 -5.19 -4.56
CA ALA A 10 -25.17 -3.94 -5.30
C ALA A 10 -24.85 -2.72 -4.43
N SER A 11 -25.45 -2.66 -3.23
CA SER A 11 -25.21 -1.60 -2.23
C SER A 11 -23.75 -1.58 -1.78
N HIS A 12 -23.15 -2.74 -1.52
CA HIS A 12 -21.73 -2.84 -1.16
C HIS A 12 -20.80 -2.40 -2.30
N ARG A 13 -21.11 -2.75 -3.55
CA ARG A 13 -20.34 -2.32 -4.72
C ARG A 13 -20.42 -0.81 -4.94
N GLU A 14 -21.61 -0.22 -4.83
CA GLU A 14 -21.75 1.24 -4.93
C GLU A 14 -20.97 1.98 -3.84
N ARG A 15 -21.03 1.51 -2.60
CA ARG A 15 -20.24 2.09 -1.49
C ARG A 15 -18.74 2.01 -1.76
N GLN A 16 -18.25 0.86 -2.23
CA GLN A 16 -16.84 0.71 -2.61
C GLN A 16 -16.46 1.63 -3.77
N GLN A 17 -17.31 1.76 -4.79
CA GLN A 17 -17.08 2.65 -5.92
C GLN A 17 -16.95 4.11 -5.45
N ARG A 18 -17.91 4.60 -4.64
CA ARG A 18 -17.87 5.96 -4.07
C ARG A 18 -16.63 6.19 -3.23
N TYR A 19 -16.24 5.20 -2.42
CA TYR A 19 -15.02 5.24 -1.63
C TYR A 19 -13.77 5.37 -2.53
N ARG A 20 -13.66 4.56 -3.57
CA ARG A 20 -12.55 4.60 -4.54
C ARG A 20 -12.49 5.91 -5.29
N THR A 21 -13.64 6.44 -5.73
CA THR A 21 -13.70 7.75 -6.38
C THR A 21 -13.18 8.85 -5.44
N ARG A 22 -13.55 8.82 -4.15
CA ARG A 22 -13.03 9.78 -3.17
C ARG A 22 -11.51 9.65 -2.99
N LEU A 23 -10.99 8.43 -2.91
CA LEU A 23 -9.55 8.19 -2.83
C LEU A 23 -8.80 8.71 -4.06
N ALA A 24 -9.33 8.46 -5.25
CA ALA A 24 -8.75 8.93 -6.50
C ALA A 24 -8.69 10.46 -6.56
N ALA A 25 -9.76 11.15 -6.14
CA ALA A 25 -9.78 12.61 -6.05
C ALA A 25 -8.70 13.16 -5.11
N GLU A 26 -8.45 12.48 -3.99
CA GLU A 26 -7.40 12.83 -3.03
C GLU A 26 -6.00 12.34 -3.44
N ARG A 27 -5.87 11.61 -4.56
CA ARG A 27 -4.69 10.81 -4.92
C ARG A 27 -4.17 9.97 -3.75
N ARG A 28 -5.09 9.46 -2.91
CA ARG A 28 -4.76 8.68 -1.72
C ARG A 28 -4.72 7.19 -2.06
N PRO A 29 -3.66 6.46 -1.70
CA PRO A 29 -3.62 5.03 -1.94
C PRO A 29 -4.64 4.29 -1.06
N GLU A 30 -5.19 3.22 -1.62
CA GLU A 30 -5.85 2.20 -0.83
C GLU A 30 -4.85 1.48 0.08
N ALA A 31 -5.35 0.84 1.12
CA ALA A 31 -4.53 -0.01 1.96
C ALA A 31 -3.86 -1.12 1.12
N SER A 32 -4.60 -1.84 0.27
CA SER A 32 -4.02 -2.87 -0.61
C SER A 32 -2.79 -2.39 -1.40
N ALA A 33 -2.82 -1.18 -1.96
CA ALA A 33 -1.68 -0.59 -2.67
C ALA A 33 -0.44 -0.41 -1.78
N ILE A 34 -0.64 0.01 -0.53
CA ILE A 34 0.44 0.15 0.45
C ILE A 34 1.08 -1.21 0.78
N ASP A 35 0.28 -2.27 0.93
CA ASP A 35 0.83 -3.61 1.21
C ASP A 35 1.69 -4.10 0.05
N VAL A 36 1.20 -3.94 -1.17
CA VAL A 36 1.92 -4.35 -2.38
C VAL A 36 3.24 -3.59 -2.49
N ALA A 37 3.22 -2.28 -2.25
CA ALA A 37 4.43 -1.47 -2.27
C ALA A 37 5.43 -1.86 -1.17
N VAL A 38 4.96 -2.17 0.03
CA VAL A 38 5.82 -2.65 1.13
C VAL A 38 6.38 -4.04 0.83
N ALA A 39 5.57 -4.97 0.32
CA ALA A 39 6.03 -6.30 -0.08
C ALA A 39 7.10 -6.23 -1.18
N ALA A 40 6.88 -5.37 -2.18
CA ALA A 40 7.87 -5.11 -3.23
C ALA A 40 9.16 -4.51 -2.66
N ALA A 41 9.05 -3.60 -1.69
CA ALA A 41 10.21 -3.02 -0.99
C ALA A 41 10.98 -4.07 -0.18
N VAL A 42 10.28 -4.98 0.52
CA VAL A 42 10.91 -6.08 1.26
C VAL A 42 11.65 -7.02 0.30
N ALA A 43 11.05 -7.39 -0.83
CA ALA A 43 11.69 -8.23 -1.83
C ALA A 43 12.96 -7.57 -2.41
N ALA A 44 12.88 -6.28 -2.72
CA ALA A 44 14.02 -5.51 -3.20
C ALA A 44 15.14 -5.40 -2.14
N PHE A 45 14.77 -5.20 -0.88
CA PHE A 45 15.72 -5.18 0.24
C PHE A 45 16.40 -6.55 0.41
N ALA A 46 15.64 -7.65 0.39
CA ALA A 46 16.20 -9.00 0.53
C ALA A 46 17.22 -9.30 -0.59
N SER A 47 16.92 -8.87 -1.82
CA SER A 47 17.87 -8.98 -2.94
C SER A 47 19.13 -8.14 -2.74
N ALA A 48 19.01 -6.94 -2.18
CA ALA A 48 20.16 -6.07 -1.89
C ALA A 48 21.00 -6.60 -0.72
N ALA A 49 20.35 -7.04 0.37
CA ALA A 49 20.99 -7.59 1.56
C ALA A 49 21.75 -8.90 1.28
N ALA A 50 21.29 -9.70 0.31
CA ALA A 50 22.02 -10.87 -0.16
C ALA A 50 23.36 -10.53 -0.82
N ARG A 51 23.51 -9.30 -1.34
CA ARG A 51 24.74 -8.81 -1.98
C ARG A 51 25.63 -8.04 -1.00
N ASP A 52 25.02 -7.37 -0.02
CA ASP A 52 25.71 -6.62 1.02
C ASP A 52 25.01 -6.80 2.38
N PRO A 53 25.51 -7.70 3.24
CA PRO A 53 24.97 -7.93 4.57
C PRO A 53 25.03 -6.71 5.50
N ALA A 54 25.89 -5.71 5.23
CA ALA A 54 26.03 -4.52 6.05
C ALA A 54 24.82 -3.56 5.96
N LEU A 55 23.88 -3.80 5.03
CA LEU A 55 22.64 -3.03 4.87
C LEU A 55 21.62 -3.21 6.02
N HIS A 56 21.83 -4.18 6.91
CA HIS A 56 20.88 -4.54 7.97
C HIS A 56 20.44 -3.40 8.91
N PRO A 57 21.34 -2.52 9.40
CA PRO A 57 20.98 -1.47 10.36
C PRO A 57 19.99 -0.43 9.81
N GLN A 58 19.90 -0.29 8.50
CA GLN A 58 19.03 0.70 7.83
C GLN A 58 17.86 0.07 7.06
N ALA A 59 17.60 -1.23 7.27
CA ALA A 59 16.61 -2.01 6.53
C ALA A 59 15.23 -1.35 6.51
N LEU A 60 14.72 -0.95 7.69
CA LEU A 60 13.39 -0.36 7.81
C LEU A 60 13.29 0.98 7.05
N GLN A 61 14.25 1.88 7.24
CA GLN A 61 14.26 3.17 6.53
C GLN A 61 14.36 2.98 5.02
N TRP A 62 15.15 2.01 4.57
CA TRP A 62 15.28 1.67 3.17
C TRP A 62 13.96 1.17 2.58
N ILE A 63 13.31 0.21 3.25
CA ILE A 63 12.02 -0.38 2.85
C ILE A 63 10.95 0.71 2.76
N LEU A 64 10.81 1.54 3.80
CA LEU A 64 9.82 2.62 3.82
C LEU A 64 10.07 3.67 2.74
N ARG A 65 11.33 4.02 2.49
CA ARG A 65 11.72 4.96 1.44
C ARG A 65 11.37 4.41 0.05
N TYR A 66 11.66 3.13 -0.19
CA TYR A 66 11.36 2.46 -1.46
C TYR A 66 9.86 2.34 -1.70
N ALA A 67 9.10 1.86 -0.71
CA ALA A 67 7.64 1.74 -0.80
C ALA A 67 6.99 3.09 -1.09
N ARG A 68 7.40 4.15 -0.38
CA ARG A 68 6.91 5.51 -0.62
C ARG A 68 7.25 5.99 -2.02
N ARG A 69 8.49 5.81 -2.47
CA ARG A 69 8.93 6.23 -3.80
C ARG A 69 8.07 5.59 -4.88
N ARG A 70 7.88 4.27 -4.82
CA ARG A 70 7.04 3.53 -5.75
C ARG A 70 5.62 4.08 -5.82
N LEU A 71 4.99 4.33 -4.67
CA LEU A 71 3.62 4.87 -4.64
C LEU A 71 3.54 6.30 -5.20
N VAL A 72 4.55 7.13 -4.97
CA VAL A 72 4.61 8.47 -5.57
C VAL A 72 4.80 8.37 -7.09
N ASP A 73 5.65 7.45 -7.55
CA ASP A 73 5.86 7.17 -8.97
C ASP A 73 4.57 6.62 -9.64
N ASP A 74 3.74 5.88 -8.90
CA ASP A 74 2.40 5.42 -9.30
C ASP A 74 1.34 6.54 -9.30
N GLY A 75 1.71 7.78 -8.95
CA GLY A 75 0.86 8.98 -9.03
C GLY A 75 0.10 9.33 -7.73
N TYR A 76 0.40 8.65 -6.62
CA TYR A 76 -0.20 8.98 -5.33
C TYR A 76 0.43 10.22 -4.69
N ASP A 77 -0.39 10.94 -3.92
CA ASP A 77 0.10 12.07 -3.14
C ASP A 77 1.00 11.62 -1.99
N ARG A 78 2.14 12.30 -1.83
CA ARG A 78 3.17 11.94 -0.85
C ARG A 78 2.67 12.03 0.59
N GLU A 79 1.90 13.05 0.94
CA GLU A 79 1.39 13.20 2.30
C GLU A 79 0.35 12.13 2.61
N GLN A 80 -0.52 11.83 1.64
CA GLN A 80 -1.52 10.79 1.77
C GLN A 80 -0.89 9.39 1.89
N VAL A 81 0.16 9.09 1.11
CA VAL A 81 0.96 7.87 1.27
C VAL A 81 1.49 7.75 2.69
N MET A 82 2.14 8.80 3.22
CA MET A 82 2.69 8.78 4.57
C MET A 82 1.62 8.63 5.65
N ARG A 83 0.45 9.28 5.46
CA ARG A 83 -0.69 9.17 6.38
C ARG A 83 -1.21 7.73 6.48
N VAL A 84 -1.41 7.07 5.33
CA VAL A 84 -1.90 5.68 5.29
C VAL A 84 -0.83 4.71 5.82
N LEU A 85 0.43 4.93 5.44
CA LEU A 85 1.56 4.11 5.87
C LEU A 85 1.77 4.19 7.40
N HIS A 86 1.75 5.38 8.00
CA HIS A 86 1.81 5.56 9.46
C HIS A 86 0.63 4.90 10.17
N ARG A 87 -0.60 5.12 9.68
CA ARG A 87 -1.80 4.49 10.26
C ARG A 87 -1.67 2.97 10.26
N ARG A 88 -1.04 2.40 9.22
CA ARG A 88 -0.88 0.97 9.11
C ARG A 88 0.21 0.41 10.01
N MET A 89 1.34 1.08 10.14
CA MET A 89 2.41 0.66 11.06
C MET A 89 1.95 0.68 12.53
N ARG A 90 1.12 1.66 12.92
CA ARG A 90 0.49 1.70 14.25
C ARG A 90 -0.43 0.51 14.54
N ARG A 91 -0.82 -0.29 13.54
CA ARG A 91 -1.60 -1.51 13.76
C ARG A 91 -0.72 -2.69 14.22
N PHE A 92 0.59 -2.60 14.02
CA PHE A 92 1.56 -3.67 14.28
C PHE A 92 2.53 -3.36 15.43
N GLY A 93 2.47 -2.16 16.02
CA GLY A 93 3.21 -1.79 17.23
C GLY A 93 2.24 -1.51 18.36
#